data_AF-A0A261Q1I9-F1
#
_entry.id   AF-A0A261Q1I9-F1
#
_cell.length_a   1.000
_cell.length_b   1.000
_cell.length_c   1.000
_cell.angle_alpha   90.00
_cell.angle_beta   90.00
_cell.angle_gamma   90.00
#
_symmetry.space_group_name_H-M   'P 1'
#
loop_
_entity.id
_entity.type
_entity.pdbx_description
1 polymer ?
#
loop_
_entity_poly.entity_id
_entity_poly.type
_entity_poly.pdbx_seq_one_letter_code
_entity_poly.pdbx_strand_id
1 'polypeptide(L)'
;MFYQFAELIWNQWTPPKPETLTPTIAYGLTGLYTNQTEPDGIEAFVLHGSMWVLVGWGLIKTVYLKNWSVWPAVGLCVLFFFRAGFHPPADGFLFGTGVRYYPAVLVGLSAFVAGVVWLSSHYKPWHAWLWLAALAVPCFIAGGRPSDWDYSFVFAPAYALVSGISIKAIYFQYDLLLSGLAALFFKWHIDLNYFQVLGQASVWIFCVLIFWWAKEVFQAKQLALYLLVVVFIMRLFPYYTDTYAEFQMSPLRLDWWIVVALLAWKKGTDHWSVGLLLAFLLVLHRSFGIFYSIAYVEYIVLTMGSELLGPSGQKTKFLPLVQTYVRRYAINVILLGTGLIVTYLIFGNVLSPGMKIYQSLKIGFMRVAPTSFFWYIIGIIALTGATLFRFKEEVSLQYREAVFLLMALTICNLFYFLGRSHEHNLPNTSGPVFVLLFVWIDLLWRKKCPYDPSVECSIGYP
;
A
#
# COMPACT_ATOMS: atom_id res chain seq x y z
N MET A 1 10.76 20.23 2.91
CA MET A 1 10.14 21.19 1.95
C MET A 1 8.64 21.37 2.15
N PHE A 2 7.79 20.33 2.05
CA PHE A 2 6.34 20.43 2.38
C PHE A 2 6.09 20.96 3.80
N TYR A 3 7.01 20.61 4.70
CA TYR A 3 6.94 20.79 6.14
C TYR A 3 7.01 22.27 6.60
N GLN A 4 7.69 23.14 5.86
CA GLN A 4 7.75 24.58 6.15
C GLN A 4 6.50 25.35 5.68
N PHE A 5 5.65 24.73 4.86
CA PHE A 5 4.41 25.35 4.39
C PHE A 5 3.30 25.34 5.43
N ALA A 6 3.28 24.37 6.34
CA ALA A 6 2.21 24.24 7.33
C ALA A 6 2.12 25.44 8.27
N GLU A 7 3.26 25.88 8.81
CA GLU A 7 3.35 27.06 9.68
C GLU A 7 2.96 28.34 8.92
N LEU A 8 3.37 28.45 7.65
CA LEU A 8 2.98 29.53 6.75
C LEU A 8 1.48 29.52 6.42
N ILE A 9 0.87 28.35 6.19
CA ILE A 9 -0.57 28.19 5.91
C ILE A 9 -1.41 28.44 7.16
N TRP A 10 -0.93 28.05 8.34
CA TRP A 10 -1.61 28.31 9.61
C TRP A 10 -1.54 29.78 10.01
N ASN A 11 -0.43 30.47 9.72
CA ASN A 11 -0.25 31.89 10.03
C ASN A 11 -0.79 32.82 8.94
N GLN A 12 -0.88 32.37 7.69
CA GLN A 12 -1.38 33.15 6.56
C GLN A 12 -2.37 32.29 5.77
N TRP A 13 -3.67 32.62 5.89
CA TRP A 13 -4.75 32.02 5.10
C TRP A 13 -4.62 32.26 3.58
N THR A 14 -3.62 33.04 3.17
CA THR A 14 -3.20 33.25 1.79
C THR A 14 -1.95 32.44 1.47
N PRO A 15 -1.95 31.63 0.39
CA PRO A 15 -0.76 30.89 -0.01
C PRO A 15 0.40 31.87 -0.27
N PRO A 16 1.60 31.64 0.29
CA PRO A 16 2.74 32.52 0.07
C PRO A 16 3.12 32.54 -1.41
N LYS A 17 3.59 33.70 -1.90
CA LYS A 17 4.11 33.79 -3.27
C LYS A 17 5.35 32.91 -3.40
N PRO A 18 5.58 32.22 -4.52
CA PRO A 18 6.76 31.37 -4.71
C PRO A 18 8.09 32.09 -4.42
N GLU A 19 8.12 33.40 -4.68
CA GLU A 19 9.25 34.31 -4.50
C GLU A 19 9.61 34.57 -3.02
N THR A 20 8.67 34.36 -2.09
CA THR A 20 8.86 34.63 -0.65
C THR A 20 9.33 33.41 0.13
N LEU A 21 9.57 32.29 -0.53
CA LEU A 21 10.03 31.05 0.09
C LEU A 21 11.55 31.09 0.27
N THR A 22 12.04 30.65 1.43
CA THR A 22 13.46 30.69 1.81
C THR A 22 14.38 30.07 0.75
N PRO A 23 15.67 30.47 0.67
CA PRO A 23 16.62 29.98 -0.34
C PRO A 23 16.73 28.45 -0.41
N THR A 24 16.48 27.72 0.69
CA THR A 24 16.46 26.25 0.74
C THR A 24 15.25 25.64 0.04
N ILE A 25 14.09 26.33 0.05
CA ILE A 25 12.89 25.97 -0.70
C ILE A 25 13.06 26.36 -2.17
N ALA A 26 13.66 27.53 -2.44
CA ALA A 26 14.06 27.91 -3.79
C ALA A 26 15.05 26.90 -4.40
N TYR A 27 16.03 26.41 -3.63
CA TYR A 27 17.00 25.38 -4.06
C TYR A 27 16.36 24.05 -4.48
N GLY A 28 15.25 23.69 -3.83
CA GLY A 28 14.45 22.52 -4.20
C GLY A 28 13.53 22.74 -5.40
N LEU A 29 13.17 24.00 -5.68
CA LEU A 29 12.32 24.42 -6.79
C LEU A 29 13.12 24.77 -8.07
N THR A 30 14.38 25.19 -7.95
CA THR A 30 15.25 25.56 -9.09
C THR A 30 15.81 24.38 -9.87
N GLY A 31 15.43 23.15 -9.51
CA GLY A 31 15.77 21.97 -10.31
C GLY A 31 17.25 21.57 -10.26
N LEU A 32 18.03 21.99 -9.26
CA LEU A 32 19.39 21.47 -9.10
C LEU A 32 19.42 19.99 -8.67
N TYR A 33 18.28 19.42 -8.26
CA TYR A 33 18.07 17.97 -8.13
C TYR A 33 17.57 17.28 -9.42
N THR A 34 17.24 17.99 -10.51
CA THR A 34 16.80 17.32 -11.75
C THR A 34 17.93 16.66 -12.53
N ASN A 35 19.18 16.93 -12.18
CA ASN A 35 20.37 16.36 -12.84
C ASN A 35 21.23 15.47 -11.95
N GLN A 36 20.89 15.31 -10.67
CA GLN A 36 21.48 14.22 -9.90
C GLN A 36 20.59 13.01 -10.11
N THR A 37 21.03 12.12 -11.00
CA THR A 37 20.68 10.70 -10.95
C THR A 37 20.86 10.24 -9.51
N GLU A 38 19.80 10.29 -8.70
CA GLU A 38 19.76 9.53 -7.45
C GLU A 38 20.10 8.09 -7.88
N PRO A 39 21.26 7.55 -7.49
CA PRO A 39 21.57 6.17 -7.81
C PRO A 39 20.46 5.30 -7.25
N ASP A 40 20.05 4.29 -8.03
CA ASP A 40 18.89 3.41 -7.87
C ASP A 40 18.90 2.62 -6.54
N GLY A 41 18.69 3.33 -5.42
CA GLY A 41 18.72 2.76 -4.08
C GLY A 41 17.59 1.76 -3.85
N ILE A 42 16.52 1.83 -4.65
CA ILE A 42 15.34 0.97 -4.51
C ILE A 42 15.44 -0.31 -5.30
N GLU A 43 16.00 -0.30 -6.50
CA GLU A 43 16.36 -1.56 -7.16
C GLU A 43 17.27 -2.38 -6.26
N ALA A 44 18.28 -1.73 -5.66
CA ALA A 44 19.15 -2.37 -4.70
C ALA A 44 18.39 -2.80 -3.42
N PHE A 45 17.46 -2.00 -2.91
CA PHE A 45 16.64 -2.37 -1.75
C PHE A 45 15.69 -3.56 -2.04
N VAL A 46 15.07 -3.62 -3.22
CA VAL A 46 14.20 -4.71 -3.70
C VAL A 46 15.00 -5.97 -3.94
N LEU A 47 16.16 -5.87 -4.59
CA LEU A 47 17.10 -6.97 -4.71
C LEU A 47 17.53 -7.46 -3.32
N HIS A 48 17.66 -6.55 -2.33
CA HIS A 48 18.14 -6.90 -1.00
C HIS A 48 17.10 -7.71 -0.25
N GLY A 49 15.83 -7.28 -0.25
CA GLY A 49 14.75 -8.10 0.30
C GLY A 49 14.55 -9.41 -0.45
N SER A 50 14.65 -9.41 -1.78
CA SER A 50 14.57 -10.61 -2.62
C SER A 50 15.70 -11.59 -2.32
N MET A 51 16.91 -11.10 -2.09
CA MET A 51 18.06 -11.90 -1.64
C MET A 51 17.76 -12.60 -0.32
N TRP A 52 17.14 -11.94 0.66
CA TRP A 52 16.79 -12.58 1.93
C TRP A 52 15.71 -13.64 1.80
N VAL A 53 14.72 -13.43 0.92
CA VAL A 53 13.76 -14.48 0.56
C VAL A 53 14.48 -15.68 -0.07
N LEU A 54 15.43 -15.43 -0.98
CA LEU A 54 16.25 -16.48 -1.60
C LEU A 54 17.18 -17.18 -0.60
N VAL A 55 17.76 -16.47 0.38
CA VAL A 55 18.57 -17.05 1.47
C VAL A 55 17.72 -17.97 2.32
N GLY A 56 16.55 -17.52 2.78
CA GLY A 56 15.63 -18.35 3.56
C GLY A 56 15.17 -19.59 2.78
N TRP A 57 14.89 -19.43 1.49
CA TRP A 57 14.56 -20.53 0.59
C TRP A 57 15.73 -21.51 0.37
N GLY A 58 16.94 -21.00 0.20
CA GLY A 58 18.17 -21.76 0.02
C GLY A 58 18.55 -22.57 1.26
N LEU A 59 18.40 -21.99 2.46
CA LEU A 59 18.63 -22.69 3.73
C LEU A 59 17.73 -23.93 3.84
N ILE A 60 16.46 -23.84 3.45
CA ILE A 60 15.53 -24.96 3.52
C ILE A 60 15.80 -26.02 2.47
N LYS A 61 16.07 -25.60 1.22
CA LYS A 61 16.48 -26.56 0.19
C LYS A 61 17.76 -27.30 0.56
N THR A 62 18.69 -26.64 1.26
CA THR A 62 19.97 -27.24 1.66
C THR A 62 19.83 -28.16 2.87
N VAL A 63 19.13 -27.71 3.91
CA VAL A 63 18.95 -28.46 5.16
C VAL A 63 17.97 -29.63 4.98
N TYR A 64 16.90 -29.45 4.22
CA TYR A 64 15.82 -30.43 4.12
C TYR A 64 15.85 -31.24 2.82
N LEU A 65 16.11 -30.59 1.69
CA LEU A 65 16.05 -31.24 0.36
C LEU A 65 17.44 -31.56 -0.22
N LYS A 66 18.53 -31.30 0.53
CA LYS A 66 19.93 -31.43 0.12
C LYS A 66 20.24 -30.81 -1.26
N ASN A 67 19.51 -29.75 -1.63
CA ASN A 67 19.56 -29.12 -2.93
C ASN A 67 20.18 -27.72 -2.84
N TRP A 68 21.32 -27.54 -3.50
CA TRP A 68 22.13 -26.32 -3.40
C TRP A 68 21.85 -25.28 -4.50
N SER A 69 20.85 -25.53 -5.36
CA SER A 69 20.59 -24.74 -6.58
C SER A 69 20.29 -23.24 -6.37
N VAL A 70 20.00 -22.80 -5.15
CA VAL A 70 19.62 -21.42 -4.83
C VAL A 70 20.84 -20.54 -4.48
N TRP A 71 21.92 -21.15 -3.98
CA TRP A 71 23.10 -20.42 -3.52
C TRP A 71 23.86 -19.62 -4.60
N PRO A 72 23.94 -20.07 -5.87
CA PRO A 72 24.52 -19.24 -6.93
C PRO A 72 23.78 -17.91 -7.11
N ALA A 73 22.44 -17.91 -7.01
CA ALA A 73 21.64 -16.69 -7.11
C ALA A 73 21.84 -15.77 -5.91
N VAL A 74 21.94 -16.32 -4.70
CA VAL A 74 22.29 -15.57 -3.48
C VAL A 74 23.69 -14.96 -3.62
N GLY A 75 24.68 -15.75 -4.07
CA GLY A 75 26.04 -15.28 -4.28
C GLY A 75 26.13 -14.15 -5.30
N LEU A 76 25.36 -14.23 -6.40
CA LEU A 76 25.24 -13.16 -7.39
C LEU A 76 24.62 -11.88 -6.82
N CYS A 77 23.59 -12.00 -5.96
CA CYS A 77 23.01 -10.85 -5.29
C CYS A 77 24.02 -10.18 -4.35
N VAL A 78 24.75 -10.97 -3.55
CA VAL A 78 25.79 -10.44 -2.64
C VAL A 78 26.92 -9.75 -3.42
N LEU A 79 27.40 -10.38 -4.50
CA LEU A 79 28.42 -9.80 -5.40
C LEU A 79 27.93 -8.49 -6.04
N PHE A 80 26.67 -8.45 -6.46
CA PHE A 80 26.04 -7.24 -6.98
C PHE A 80 26.04 -6.12 -5.94
N PHE A 81 25.58 -6.38 -4.70
CA PHE A 81 25.58 -5.36 -3.64
C PHE A 81 26.97 -4.86 -3.27
N PHE A 82 27.93 -5.79 -3.15
CA PHE A 82 29.31 -5.45 -2.85
C PHE A 82 29.91 -4.57 -3.95
N ARG A 83 29.65 -4.87 -5.23
CA ARG A 83 30.16 -4.09 -6.36
C ARG A 83 29.42 -2.77 -6.57
N ALA A 84 28.13 -2.73 -6.28
CA ALA A 84 27.30 -1.53 -6.38
C ALA A 84 27.54 -0.53 -5.24
N GLY A 85 28.33 -0.91 -4.22
CA GLY A 85 28.54 -0.08 -3.03
C GLY A 85 27.24 0.15 -2.25
N PHE A 86 26.26 -0.75 -2.39
CA PHE A 86 24.98 -0.60 -1.71
C PHE A 86 25.15 -0.92 -0.23
N HIS A 87 24.92 0.09 0.60
CA HIS A 87 24.73 -0.05 2.02
C HIS A 87 23.24 0.15 2.29
N PRO A 88 22.53 -0.82 2.91
CA PRO A 88 21.12 -0.64 3.23
C PRO A 88 20.94 0.60 4.10
N PRO A 89 19.79 1.30 3.98
CA PRO A 89 19.53 2.53 4.72
C PRO A 89 19.63 2.25 6.22
N ALA A 90 20.79 2.58 6.79
CA ALA A 90 21.11 2.48 8.20
C ALA A 90 20.98 3.86 8.89
N ASP A 91 20.57 4.88 8.13
CA ASP A 91 20.75 6.29 8.45
C ASP A 91 19.84 6.84 9.57
N GLY A 92 18.84 6.08 10.04
CA GLY A 92 18.01 6.50 11.19
C GLY A 92 18.41 5.88 12.54
N PHE A 93 18.72 4.57 12.55
CA PHE A 93 18.82 3.81 13.81
C PHE A 93 20.24 3.34 14.15
N LEU A 94 21.14 3.26 13.16
CA LEU A 94 22.43 2.56 13.34
C LEU A 94 23.64 3.50 13.44
N PHE A 95 23.53 4.76 13.02
CA PHE A 95 24.65 5.70 13.07
C PHE A 95 24.71 6.58 14.32
N GLY A 96 23.66 6.60 15.15
CA GLY A 96 23.73 7.18 16.49
C GLY A 96 24.53 6.34 17.50
N THR A 97 24.61 5.01 17.29
CA THR A 97 25.27 4.07 18.22
C THR A 97 26.27 3.10 17.58
N GLY A 98 26.55 3.25 16.29
CA GLY A 98 27.57 2.50 15.54
C GLY A 98 27.27 1.02 15.35
N VAL A 99 26.86 0.59 14.14
CA VAL A 99 27.06 -0.73 13.47
C VAL A 99 26.70 -2.03 14.23
N ARG A 100 26.43 -2.04 15.54
CA ARG A 100 26.43 -3.24 16.40
C ARG A 100 25.20 -4.15 16.26
N TYR A 101 24.07 -3.64 15.76
CA TYR A 101 22.82 -4.40 15.72
C TYR A 101 22.41 -4.87 14.33
N TYR A 102 23.08 -4.40 13.27
CA TYR A 102 22.74 -4.79 11.90
C TYR A 102 22.87 -6.31 11.67
N PRO A 103 23.93 -7.00 12.11
CA PRO A 103 24.00 -8.47 12.01
C PRO A 103 22.90 -9.18 12.82
N ALA A 104 22.55 -8.68 14.00
CA ALA A 104 21.49 -9.28 14.83
C ALA A 104 20.10 -9.14 14.18
N VAL A 105 19.83 -7.98 13.58
CA VAL A 105 18.65 -7.73 12.75
C VAL A 105 18.61 -8.69 11.56
N LEU A 106 19.72 -8.85 10.84
CA LEU A 106 19.80 -9.73 9.67
C LEU A 106 19.61 -11.20 10.05
N VAL A 107 20.19 -11.65 11.17
CA VAL A 107 19.99 -13.00 11.70
C VAL A 107 18.55 -13.19 12.13
N GLY A 108 17.93 -12.21 12.79
CA GLY A 108 16.52 -12.23 13.16
C GLY A 108 15.59 -12.31 11.94
N LEU A 109 15.84 -11.51 10.90
CA LEU A 109 15.10 -11.56 9.63
C LEU A 109 15.31 -12.89 8.90
N SER A 110 16.53 -13.41 8.87
CA SER A 110 16.83 -14.70 8.23
C SER A 110 16.14 -15.86 8.95
N ALA A 111 16.18 -15.86 10.29
CA ALA A 111 15.48 -16.84 11.12
C ALA A 111 13.95 -16.72 10.95
N PHE A 112 13.44 -15.50 10.83
CA PHE A 112 12.03 -15.22 10.55
C PHE A 112 11.60 -15.79 9.18
N VAL A 113 12.34 -15.50 8.10
CA VAL A 113 12.06 -16.06 6.77
C VAL A 113 12.18 -17.59 6.78
N ALA A 114 13.23 -18.15 7.37
CA ALA A 114 13.42 -19.59 7.49
C ALA A 114 12.28 -20.25 8.28
N GLY A 115 11.82 -19.63 9.37
CA GLY A 115 10.65 -20.09 10.12
C GLY A 115 9.38 -20.10 9.26
N VAL A 116 9.12 -19.03 8.50
CA VAL A 116 7.91 -18.94 7.66
C VAL A 116 7.94 -19.99 6.56
N VAL A 117 9.09 -20.18 5.91
CA VAL A 117 9.24 -21.16 4.83
C VAL A 117 9.25 -22.61 5.39
N TRP A 118 9.75 -22.85 6.61
CA TRP A 118 9.60 -24.15 7.27
C TRP A 118 8.13 -24.44 7.63
N LEU A 119 7.39 -23.43 8.07
CA LEU A 119 5.96 -23.57 8.35
C LEU A 119 5.10 -23.67 7.09
N SER A 120 5.54 -23.12 5.96
CA SER A 120 4.87 -23.28 4.67
C SER A 120 5.05 -24.68 4.08
N SER A 121 6.16 -25.37 4.35
CA SER A 121 6.36 -26.77 3.95
C SER A 121 5.60 -27.78 4.82
N HIS A 122 5.24 -27.40 6.05
CA HIS A 122 4.42 -28.19 6.97
C HIS A 122 3.05 -27.55 7.21
N TYR A 123 2.52 -26.86 6.18
CA TYR A 123 1.37 -25.97 6.33
C TYR A 123 0.14 -26.69 6.89
N LYS A 124 -0.31 -26.23 8.06
CA LYS A 124 -1.64 -26.48 8.60
C LYS A 124 -2.39 -25.15 8.69
N PRO A 125 -3.71 -25.13 8.50
CA PRO A 125 -4.48 -23.88 8.49
C PRO A 125 -4.33 -22.99 9.74
N TRP A 126 -3.96 -23.55 10.90
CA TRP A 126 -3.76 -22.82 12.15
C TRP A 126 -2.35 -22.22 12.31
N HIS A 127 -1.32 -22.75 11.62
CA HIS A 127 0.05 -22.20 11.67
C HIS A 127 0.07 -20.72 11.24
N ALA A 128 -0.77 -20.38 10.28
CA ALA A 128 -0.98 -19.01 9.82
C ALA A 128 -1.44 -18.04 10.92
N TRP A 129 -2.32 -18.46 11.81
CA TRP A 129 -2.83 -17.62 12.90
C TRP A 129 -1.79 -17.39 13.98
N LEU A 130 -0.97 -18.40 14.27
CA LEU A 130 0.17 -18.23 15.17
C LEU A 130 1.20 -17.26 14.60
N TRP A 131 1.43 -17.28 13.29
CA TRP A 131 2.28 -16.29 12.63
C TRP A 131 1.76 -14.87 12.75
N LEU A 132 0.47 -14.66 12.53
CA LEU A 132 -0.16 -13.35 12.72
C LEU A 132 -0.08 -12.88 14.18
N ALA A 133 -0.22 -13.80 15.14
CA ALA A 133 -0.02 -13.50 16.55
C ALA A 133 1.44 -13.15 16.86
N ALA A 134 2.40 -13.90 16.31
CA ALA A 134 3.83 -13.63 16.46
C ALA A 134 4.22 -12.27 15.87
N LEU A 135 3.60 -11.87 14.75
CA LEU A 135 3.78 -10.55 14.15
C LEU A 135 3.20 -9.40 14.96
N ALA A 136 2.27 -9.66 15.90
CA ALA A 136 1.83 -8.62 16.82
C ALA A 136 2.99 -8.11 17.66
N VAL A 137 3.88 -9.00 18.12
CA VAL A 137 5.01 -8.64 18.99
C VAL A 137 5.87 -7.54 18.38
N PRO A 138 6.44 -7.67 17.16
CA PRO A 138 7.15 -6.57 16.57
C PRO A 138 6.22 -5.35 16.44
N CYS A 139 5.00 -5.48 15.89
CA CYS A 139 4.13 -4.33 15.54
C CYS A 139 3.85 -3.36 16.71
N PHE A 140 3.91 -3.84 17.95
CA PHE A 140 3.68 -3.03 19.16
C PHE A 140 4.97 -2.59 19.89
N ILE A 141 6.15 -2.91 19.34
CA ILE A 141 7.43 -2.37 19.81
C ILE A 141 7.61 -0.98 19.21
N ALA A 142 7.64 0.06 20.05
CA ALA A 142 7.96 1.42 19.64
C ALA A 142 9.44 1.51 19.26
N GLY A 143 9.73 1.67 17.96
CA GLY A 143 11.08 1.83 17.42
C GLY A 143 11.67 3.23 17.60
N GLY A 144 10.86 4.23 17.98
CA GLY A 144 11.30 5.63 18.14
C GLY A 144 10.25 6.48 18.85
N ARG A 145 10.61 7.71 19.21
CA ARG A 145 9.70 8.69 19.81
C ARG A 145 8.74 9.22 18.73
N PRO A 146 7.44 9.40 19.01
CA PRO A 146 6.50 10.11 18.13
C PRO A 146 7.05 11.42 17.58
N SER A 147 6.83 11.67 16.30
CA SER A 147 7.18 12.93 15.65
C SER A 147 6.22 14.00 16.15
N ASP A 148 6.72 14.87 17.03
CA ASP A 148 5.95 16.01 17.56
C ASP A 148 5.31 16.82 16.42
N TRP A 149 6.05 16.91 15.30
CA TRP A 149 5.63 17.62 14.10
C TRP A 149 4.51 16.90 13.34
N ASP A 150 4.64 15.61 13.06
CA ASP A 150 3.59 14.84 12.36
C ASP A 150 2.28 14.79 13.18
N TYR A 151 2.41 14.60 14.49
CA TYR A 151 1.27 14.56 15.41
C TYR A 151 0.55 15.90 15.51
N SER A 152 1.24 17.03 15.26
CA SER A 152 0.61 18.34 15.23
C SER A 152 -0.48 18.44 14.14
N PHE A 153 -0.30 17.77 12.99
CA PHE A 153 -1.32 17.69 11.93
C PHE A 153 -2.54 16.86 12.30
N VAL A 154 -2.45 16.07 13.36
CA VAL A 154 -3.57 15.31 13.90
C VAL A 154 -4.21 16.09 15.05
N PHE A 155 -3.41 16.53 16.02
CA PHE A 155 -3.89 17.07 17.29
C PHE A 155 -4.34 18.53 17.22
N ALA A 156 -3.69 19.39 16.43
CA ALA A 156 -4.14 20.77 16.28
C ALA A 156 -5.56 20.87 15.68
N PRO A 157 -5.86 20.21 14.54
CA PRO A 157 -7.23 20.18 14.03
C PRO A 157 -8.21 19.44 14.96
N ALA A 158 -7.77 18.41 15.70
CA ALA A 158 -8.61 17.74 16.69
C ALA A 158 -9.00 18.65 17.86
N TYR A 159 -8.06 19.42 18.38
CA TYR A 159 -8.30 20.40 19.44
C TYR A 159 -9.24 21.51 18.95
N ALA A 160 -9.05 22.00 17.72
CA ALA A 160 -9.96 22.96 17.09
C ALA A 160 -11.39 22.43 16.99
N LEU A 161 -11.57 21.16 16.61
CA LEU A 161 -12.89 20.49 16.58
C LEU A 161 -13.55 20.48 17.96
N VAL A 162 -12.82 20.08 19.00
CA VAL A 162 -13.35 20.01 20.38
C VAL A 162 -13.60 21.40 20.96
N SER A 163 -12.87 22.42 20.50
CA SER A 163 -13.06 23.83 20.88
C SER A 163 -14.25 24.50 20.16
N GLY A 164 -14.99 23.78 19.32
CA GLY A 164 -16.18 24.28 18.64
C GLY A 164 -15.90 25.10 17.37
N ILE A 165 -14.68 25.06 16.84
CA ILE A 165 -14.36 25.70 15.56
C ILE A 165 -15.07 24.94 14.43
N SER A 166 -15.71 25.68 13.52
CA SER A 166 -16.38 25.10 12.36
C SER A 166 -15.43 24.25 11.52
N ILE A 167 -15.86 23.06 11.10
CA ILE A 167 -15.08 22.13 10.26
C ILE A 167 -14.58 22.82 8.98
N LYS A 168 -15.37 23.75 8.42
CA LYS A 168 -15.02 24.52 7.21
C LYS A 168 -13.82 25.45 7.42
N ALA A 169 -13.55 25.84 8.66
CA ALA A 169 -12.46 26.73 9.03
C ALA A 169 -11.19 25.99 9.50
N ILE A 170 -11.20 24.66 9.52
CA ILE A 170 -10.07 23.86 10.00
C ILE A 170 -9.29 23.30 8.82
N TYR A 171 -7.97 23.45 8.85
CA TYR A 171 -7.06 22.82 7.89
C TYR A 171 -6.77 21.37 8.29
N PHE A 172 -7.21 20.41 7.48
CA PHE A 172 -6.96 18.98 7.66
C PHE A 172 -5.91 18.48 6.67
N GLN A 173 -4.65 18.37 7.10
CA GLN A 173 -3.57 17.80 6.28
C GLN A 173 -3.78 16.31 6.00
N TYR A 174 -4.28 15.56 6.99
CA TYR A 174 -4.51 14.11 6.89
C TYR A 174 -6.01 13.75 6.79
N ASP A 175 -6.80 14.68 6.22
CA ASP A 175 -8.25 14.60 6.19
C ASP A 175 -8.86 14.44 7.62
N LEU A 176 -10.16 14.20 7.70
CA LEU A 176 -10.90 14.27 8.97
C LEU A 176 -10.66 13.05 9.86
N LEU A 177 -10.38 11.87 9.29
CA LEU A 177 -10.35 10.60 10.03
C LEU A 177 -9.44 10.63 11.26
N LEU A 178 -8.15 10.94 11.06
CA LEU A 178 -7.17 10.91 12.16
C LEU A 178 -7.47 11.96 13.22
N SER A 179 -7.75 13.19 12.81
CA SER A 179 -8.10 14.28 13.73
C SER A 179 -9.43 14.02 14.44
N GLY A 180 -10.38 13.34 13.79
CA GLY A 180 -11.63 12.90 14.40
C GLY A 180 -11.41 11.86 15.48
N LEU A 181 -10.53 10.88 15.25
CA LEU A 181 -10.13 9.91 16.28
C LEU A 181 -9.42 10.60 17.47
N ALA A 182 -8.52 11.55 17.19
CA ALA A 182 -7.89 12.33 18.25
C ALA A 182 -8.88 13.24 19.01
N ALA A 183 -9.90 13.77 18.33
CA ALA A 183 -10.96 14.53 18.98
C ALA A 183 -11.76 13.68 19.97
N LEU A 184 -11.94 12.38 19.68
CA LEU A 184 -12.52 11.44 20.65
C LEU A 184 -11.61 11.24 21.87
N PHE A 185 -10.29 11.17 21.69
CA PHE A 185 -9.34 11.10 22.80
C PHE A 185 -9.46 12.32 23.71
N PHE A 186 -9.47 13.52 23.13
CA PHE A 186 -9.68 14.77 23.88
C PHE A 186 -11.02 14.77 24.62
N LYS A 187 -12.11 14.37 23.95
CA LYS A 187 -13.46 14.36 24.54
C LYS A 187 -13.63 13.34 25.66
N TRP A 188 -12.90 12.23 25.61
CA TRP A 188 -12.93 11.18 26.63
C TRP A 188 -11.78 11.25 27.63
N HIS A 189 -10.98 12.31 27.58
CA HIS A 189 -9.82 12.50 28.46
C HIS A 189 -8.85 11.31 28.47
N ILE A 190 -8.68 10.66 27.32
CA ILE A 190 -7.69 9.59 27.14
C ILE A 190 -6.31 10.24 26.94
N ASP A 191 -5.29 9.70 27.61
CA ASP A 191 -3.92 10.19 27.46
C ASP A 191 -3.45 10.05 25.99
N LEU A 192 -2.99 11.18 25.43
CA LEU A 192 -2.50 11.29 24.05
C LEU A 192 -1.26 10.43 23.80
N ASN A 193 -0.51 10.05 24.84
CA ASN A 193 0.59 9.10 24.74
C ASN A 193 0.15 7.73 24.21
N TYR A 194 -1.13 7.37 24.39
CA TYR A 194 -1.69 6.14 23.81
C TYR A 194 -2.12 6.29 22.35
N PHE A 195 -2.11 7.50 21.79
CA PHE A 195 -2.53 7.71 20.40
C PHE A 195 -1.61 6.96 19.42
N GLN A 196 -0.31 6.83 19.73
CA GLN A 196 0.64 6.03 18.94
C GLN A 196 0.27 4.55 18.82
N VAL A 197 -0.46 4.02 19.81
CA VAL A 197 -0.94 2.62 19.79
C VAL A 197 -1.93 2.41 18.65
N LEU A 198 -2.67 3.43 18.22
CA LEU A 198 -3.52 3.35 17.04
C LEU A 198 -2.71 3.17 15.75
N GLY A 199 -1.57 3.86 15.64
CA GLY A 199 -0.64 3.70 14.52
C GLY A 199 -0.09 2.27 14.48
N GLN A 200 0.40 1.77 15.61
CA GLN A 200 0.89 0.38 15.77
C GLN A 200 -0.19 -0.66 15.46
N ALA A 201 -1.38 -0.50 16.03
CA ALA A 201 -2.51 -1.37 15.78
C ALA A 201 -2.91 -1.38 14.29
N SER A 202 -2.84 -0.23 13.61
CA SER A 202 -3.15 -0.16 12.18
C SER A 202 -2.19 -0.98 11.31
N VAL A 203 -0.91 -1.06 11.69
CA VAL A 203 0.08 -1.91 11.00
C VAL A 203 -0.23 -3.38 11.19
N TRP A 204 -0.52 -3.78 12.43
CA TRP A 204 -0.89 -5.17 12.70
C TRP A 204 -2.21 -5.55 12.00
N ILE A 205 -3.23 -4.69 12.06
CA ILE A 205 -4.50 -4.88 11.36
C ILE A 205 -4.26 -5.00 9.85
N PHE A 206 -3.41 -4.15 9.27
CA PHE A 206 -3.07 -4.21 7.86
C PHE A 206 -2.47 -5.57 7.45
N CYS A 207 -1.54 -6.11 8.24
CA CYS A 207 -1.00 -7.47 8.07
C CYS A 207 -2.09 -8.54 8.11
N VAL A 208 -2.99 -8.46 9.11
CA VAL A 208 -4.12 -9.39 9.25
C VAL A 208 -5.03 -9.33 8.04
N LEU A 209 -5.37 -8.13 7.56
CA LEU A 209 -6.26 -7.93 6.41
C LEU A 209 -5.63 -8.46 5.12
N ILE A 210 -4.35 -8.18 4.85
CA ILE A 210 -3.64 -8.76 3.70
C ILE A 210 -3.63 -10.27 3.78
N PHE A 211 -3.25 -10.83 4.93
CA PHE A 211 -3.17 -12.27 5.07
C PHE A 211 -4.52 -12.93 4.85
N TRP A 212 -5.58 -12.36 5.44
CA TRP A 212 -6.94 -12.87 5.26
C TRP A 212 -7.36 -12.81 3.79
N TRP A 213 -7.18 -11.66 3.13
CA TRP A 213 -7.50 -11.51 1.71
C TRP A 213 -6.76 -12.55 0.86
N ALA A 214 -5.44 -12.67 1.05
CA ALA A 214 -4.59 -13.58 0.30
C ALA A 214 -4.96 -15.06 0.53
N LYS A 215 -5.27 -15.45 1.76
CA LYS A 215 -5.70 -16.81 2.10
C LYS A 215 -6.99 -17.19 1.38
N GLU A 216 -7.88 -16.25 1.17
CA GLU A 216 -9.16 -16.49 0.51
C GLU A 216 -9.00 -16.52 -1.02
N VAL A 217 -8.19 -15.62 -1.56
CA VAL A 217 -8.06 -15.40 -3.01
C VAL A 217 -7.08 -16.38 -3.67
N PHE A 218 -5.92 -16.64 -3.06
CA PHE A 218 -4.90 -17.49 -3.67
C PHE A 218 -5.32 -18.97 -3.67
N GLN A 219 -5.02 -19.66 -4.77
CA GLN A 219 -5.17 -21.12 -4.83
C GLN A 219 -4.09 -21.77 -3.96
N ALA A 220 -2.83 -21.37 -4.13
CA ALA A 220 -1.71 -21.84 -3.33
C ALA A 220 -1.66 -21.06 -1.99
N LYS A 221 -2.18 -21.66 -0.91
CA LYS A 221 -2.31 -21.00 0.40
C LYS A 221 -0.96 -20.59 1.02
N GLN A 222 0.13 -21.21 0.61
CA GLN A 222 1.48 -20.85 1.01
C GLN A 222 1.89 -19.44 0.51
N LEU A 223 1.35 -19.00 -0.63
CA LEU A 223 1.62 -17.66 -1.17
C LEU A 223 1.17 -16.54 -0.22
N ALA A 224 0.13 -16.77 0.59
CA ALA A 224 -0.32 -15.80 1.58
C ALA A 224 0.74 -15.55 2.68
N LEU A 225 1.48 -16.59 3.07
CA LEU A 225 2.57 -16.47 4.04
C LEU A 225 3.77 -15.74 3.43
N TYR A 226 4.15 -16.06 2.20
CA TYR A 226 5.25 -15.38 1.51
C TYR A 226 4.94 -13.91 1.24
N LEU A 227 3.70 -13.58 0.86
CA LEU A 227 3.26 -12.20 0.71
C LEU A 227 3.41 -11.43 2.02
N LEU A 228 2.99 -12.03 3.14
CA LEU A 228 3.10 -11.40 4.46
C LEU A 228 4.56 -11.13 4.85
N VAL A 229 5.47 -12.05 4.53
CA VAL A 229 6.93 -11.85 4.73
C VAL A 229 7.45 -10.71 3.87
N VAL A 230 7.10 -10.68 2.58
CA VAL A 230 7.54 -9.61 1.67
C VAL A 230 7.02 -8.27 2.15
N VAL A 231 5.74 -8.16 2.53
CA VAL A 231 5.16 -6.93 3.07
C VAL A 231 5.89 -6.52 4.36
N PHE A 232 6.17 -7.47 5.25
CA PHE A 232 6.90 -7.16 6.48
C PHE A 232 8.31 -6.63 6.18
N ILE A 233 9.11 -7.32 5.37
CA ILE A 233 10.51 -6.96 5.09
C ILE A 233 10.63 -5.70 4.23
N MET A 234 9.80 -5.58 3.21
CA MET A 234 9.94 -4.51 2.22
C MET A 234 9.23 -3.24 2.63
N ARG A 235 8.21 -3.34 3.49
CA ARG A 235 7.32 -2.23 3.81
C ARG A 235 7.15 -1.93 5.29
N LEU A 236 7.44 -2.85 6.21
CA LEU A 236 7.27 -2.56 7.64
C LEU A 236 8.62 -2.47 8.35
N PHE A 237 9.57 -3.32 7.96
CA PHE A 237 10.90 -3.38 8.53
C PHE A 237 11.75 -2.12 8.29
N PRO A 238 11.79 -1.52 7.08
CA PRO A 238 12.60 -0.31 6.82
C PRO A 238 12.07 0.90 7.58
N TYR A 239 10.82 0.78 8.05
CA TYR A 239 10.06 1.78 8.77
C TYR A 239 10.12 1.59 10.30
N TYR A 240 10.74 0.49 10.79
CA TYR A 240 11.02 0.36 12.23
C TYR A 240 11.96 1.43 12.77
N THR A 241 12.71 2.09 11.88
CA THR A 241 13.68 3.11 12.27
C THR A 241 13.07 4.49 12.50
N ASP A 242 11.84 4.79 12.03
CA ASP A 242 11.25 6.13 12.12
C ASP A 242 9.70 6.24 12.11
N THR A 243 8.92 5.17 11.92
CA THR A 243 7.60 5.34 11.26
C THR A 243 6.36 5.05 12.10
N TYR A 244 6.47 4.30 13.21
CA TYR A 244 5.40 4.37 14.24
C TYR A 244 5.34 5.76 14.88
N ALA A 245 6.39 6.55 14.69
CA ALA A 245 6.42 7.94 15.07
C ALA A 245 5.65 8.86 14.10
N GLU A 246 5.25 8.38 12.91
CA GLU A 246 4.59 9.21 11.88
C GLU A 246 3.32 8.55 11.32
N PHE A 247 2.16 9.12 11.66
CA PHE A 247 0.88 8.80 11.05
C PHE A 247 0.83 9.07 9.55
N GLN A 248 1.69 9.96 9.05
CA GLN A 248 1.81 10.22 7.61
C GLN A 248 2.00 8.96 6.78
N MET A 249 2.72 7.96 7.29
CA MET A 249 3.05 6.72 6.58
C MET A 249 2.25 5.51 7.09
N SER A 250 1.40 5.71 8.11
CA SER A 250 0.64 4.62 8.71
C SER A 250 -0.42 4.02 7.77
N PRO A 251 -0.70 2.71 7.88
CA PRO A 251 -1.81 2.09 7.15
C PRO A 251 -3.18 2.69 7.45
N LEU A 252 -3.36 3.26 8.66
CA LEU A 252 -4.57 3.99 9.02
C LEU A 252 -4.84 5.19 8.09
N ARG A 253 -3.81 5.71 7.42
CA ARG A 253 -3.90 6.76 6.42
C ARG A 253 -3.84 6.23 4.99
N LEU A 254 -2.88 5.37 4.67
CA LEU A 254 -2.54 5.07 3.27
C LEU A 254 -3.22 3.81 2.71
N ASP A 255 -3.75 2.91 3.55
CA ASP A 255 -4.06 1.54 3.14
C ASP A 255 -5.52 1.13 3.19
N TRP A 256 -6.44 2.09 3.16
CA TRP A 256 -7.87 1.77 3.16
C TRP A 256 -8.32 0.95 1.93
N TRP A 257 -7.49 0.87 0.87
CA TRP A 257 -7.70 0.00 -0.28
C TRP A 257 -7.91 -1.48 0.11
N ILE A 258 -7.23 -2.01 1.14
CA ILE A 258 -7.37 -3.43 1.50
C ILE A 258 -8.77 -3.73 2.06
N VAL A 259 -9.35 -2.77 2.79
CA VAL A 259 -10.72 -2.88 3.32
C VAL A 259 -11.72 -2.88 2.17
N VAL A 260 -11.53 -2.00 1.17
CA VAL A 260 -12.34 -1.97 -0.05
C VAL A 260 -12.23 -3.30 -0.82
N ALA A 261 -11.02 -3.79 -1.03
CA ALA A 261 -10.77 -5.05 -1.75
C ALA A 261 -11.35 -6.27 -1.02
N LEU A 262 -11.24 -6.35 0.30
CA LEU A 262 -11.84 -7.40 1.13
C LEU A 262 -13.37 -7.38 1.09
N LEU A 263 -13.97 -6.20 1.23
CA LEU A 263 -15.43 -6.06 1.21
C LEU A 263 -15.99 -6.46 -0.17
N ALA A 264 -15.36 -5.98 -1.23
CA ALA A 264 -15.70 -6.35 -2.61
C ALA A 264 -15.52 -7.85 -2.85
N TRP A 265 -14.44 -8.47 -2.35
CA TRP A 265 -14.25 -9.91 -2.43
C TRP A 265 -15.36 -10.67 -1.70
N LYS A 266 -15.70 -10.30 -0.46
CA LYS A 266 -16.66 -11.06 0.38
C LYS A 266 -18.12 -10.85 -0.01
N LYS A 267 -18.49 -9.67 -0.51
CA LYS A 267 -19.89 -9.31 -0.79
C LYS A 267 -20.21 -9.19 -2.28
N GLY A 268 -19.20 -9.15 -3.15
CA GLY A 268 -19.35 -8.77 -4.55
C GLY A 268 -19.01 -7.29 -4.75
N THR A 269 -18.45 -6.96 -5.91
CA THR A 269 -18.06 -5.60 -6.27
C THR A 269 -19.27 -4.70 -6.49
N ASP A 270 -20.44 -5.25 -6.83
CA ASP A 270 -21.71 -4.56 -7.06
C ASP A 270 -22.56 -4.41 -5.80
N HIS A 271 -22.18 -5.03 -4.69
CA HIS A 271 -22.91 -4.90 -3.44
C HIS A 271 -22.86 -3.47 -2.89
N TRP A 272 -24.01 -2.96 -2.42
CA TRP A 272 -24.19 -1.57 -1.97
C TRP A 272 -23.23 -1.14 -0.85
N SER A 273 -22.75 -2.09 -0.05
CA SER A 273 -21.79 -1.82 1.03
C SER A 273 -20.45 -1.30 0.52
N VAL A 274 -20.04 -1.68 -0.70
CA VAL A 274 -18.81 -1.16 -1.33
C VAL A 274 -18.98 0.32 -1.64
N GLY A 275 -20.11 0.70 -2.26
CA GLY A 275 -20.46 2.10 -2.51
C GLY A 275 -20.59 2.90 -1.22
N LEU A 276 -21.17 2.32 -0.15
CA LEU A 276 -21.29 2.98 1.14
C LEU A 276 -19.92 3.23 1.78
N LEU A 277 -19.01 2.24 1.75
CA LEU A 277 -17.65 2.40 2.27
C LEU A 277 -16.91 3.51 1.53
N LEU A 278 -16.98 3.52 0.20
CA LEU A 278 -16.34 4.57 -0.61
C LEU A 278 -16.97 5.95 -0.35
N ALA A 279 -18.29 6.04 -0.20
CA ALA A 279 -18.99 7.27 0.17
C ALA A 279 -18.57 7.77 1.56
N PHE A 280 -18.34 6.88 2.51
CA PHE A 280 -17.83 7.22 3.83
C PHE A 280 -16.38 7.71 3.76
N LEU A 281 -15.53 7.06 2.97
CA LEU A 281 -14.15 7.49 2.73
C LEU A 281 -14.09 8.85 2.02
N LEU A 282 -15.05 9.18 1.15
CA LEU A 282 -15.17 10.51 0.56
C LEU A 282 -15.38 11.62 1.60
N VAL A 283 -15.94 11.30 2.77
CA VAL A 283 -16.18 12.26 3.86
C VAL A 283 -15.01 12.26 4.84
N LEU A 284 -14.63 11.09 5.37
CA LEU A 284 -13.61 11.00 6.42
C LEU A 284 -12.18 11.07 5.90
N HIS A 285 -11.94 10.56 4.70
CA HIS A 285 -10.61 10.41 4.12
C HIS A 285 -10.54 10.99 2.71
N ARG A 286 -11.07 12.20 2.53
CA ARG A 286 -11.40 12.84 1.24
C ARG A 286 -10.41 12.56 0.11
N SER A 287 -9.10 12.69 0.35
CA SER A 287 -8.08 12.50 -0.68
C SER A 287 -8.09 11.06 -1.23
N PHE A 288 -7.97 10.06 -0.35
CA PHE A 288 -8.02 8.65 -0.74
C PHE A 288 -9.44 8.19 -1.09
N GLY A 289 -10.47 8.77 -0.49
CA GLY A 289 -11.86 8.54 -0.86
C GLY A 289 -12.12 8.88 -2.33
N ILE A 290 -11.59 10.02 -2.80
CA ILE A 290 -11.67 10.41 -4.21
C ILE A 290 -10.89 9.42 -5.08
N PHE A 291 -9.64 9.10 -4.74
CA PHE A 291 -8.85 8.14 -5.51
C PHE A 291 -9.50 6.76 -5.60
N TYR A 292 -10.03 6.23 -4.51
CA TYR A 292 -10.68 4.93 -4.53
C TYR A 292 -12.04 4.95 -5.24
N SER A 293 -12.74 6.09 -5.23
CA SER A 293 -13.95 6.26 -6.03
C SER A 293 -13.63 6.27 -7.53
N ILE A 294 -12.54 6.94 -7.93
CA ILE A 294 -12.03 6.91 -9.31
C ILE A 294 -11.61 5.50 -9.69
N ALA A 295 -10.83 4.82 -8.84
CA ALA A 295 -10.44 3.42 -9.04
C ALA A 295 -11.65 2.51 -9.23
N TYR A 296 -12.72 2.72 -8.46
CA TYR A 296 -13.94 1.94 -8.57
C TYR A 296 -14.66 2.15 -9.90
N VAL A 297 -14.70 3.39 -10.41
CA VAL A 297 -15.23 3.69 -11.75
C VAL A 297 -14.34 3.10 -12.85
N GLU A 298 -13.02 3.21 -12.71
CA GLU A 298 -12.05 2.59 -13.63
C GLU A 298 -12.23 1.07 -13.69
N TYR A 299 -12.38 0.43 -12.53
CA TYR A 299 -12.71 -1.00 -12.42
C TYR A 299 -13.97 -1.38 -13.22
N ILE A 300 -15.04 -0.59 -13.11
CA ILE A 300 -16.29 -0.83 -13.86
C ILE A 300 -16.00 -0.80 -15.37
N VAL A 301 -15.22 0.17 -15.83
CA VAL A 301 -14.82 0.30 -17.24
C VAL A 301 -13.95 -0.88 -17.68
N LEU A 302 -12.97 -1.30 -16.88
CA LEU A 302 -12.10 -2.44 -17.18
C LEU A 302 -12.90 -3.73 -17.30
N THR A 303 -13.84 -3.98 -16.37
CA THR A 303 -14.66 -5.18 -16.38
C THR A 303 -15.58 -5.20 -17.60
N MET A 304 -16.25 -4.08 -17.91
CA MET A 304 -17.06 -3.92 -19.12
C MET A 304 -16.23 -4.11 -20.39
N GLY A 305 -15.02 -3.54 -20.45
CA GLY A 305 -14.09 -3.73 -21.56
C GLY A 305 -13.68 -5.18 -21.75
N SER A 306 -13.46 -5.92 -20.66
CA SER A 306 -13.10 -7.33 -20.71
C SER A 306 -14.20 -8.21 -21.32
N GLU A 307 -15.47 -7.85 -21.11
CA GLU A 307 -16.65 -8.55 -21.66
C GLU A 307 -16.95 -8.17 -23.11
N LEU A 308 -16.67 -6.92 -23.53
CA LEU A 308 -16.73 -6.53 -24.94
C LEU A 308 -15.78 -7.33 -25.81
N LEU A 309 -14.62 -7.68 -25.26
CA LEU A 309 -13.63 -8.46 -26.00
C LEU A 309 -13.98 -9.95 -26.13
N GLY A 310 -15.03 -10.43 -25.44
CA GLY A 310 -15.73 -11.72 -25.67
C GLY A 310 -14.88 -13.01 -25.72
N PRO A 311 -15.49 -14.21 -25.73
CA PRO A 311 -14.88 -15.39 -26.34
C PRO A 311 -14.76 -15.16 -27.86
N SER A 312 -13.76 -15.75 -28.51
CA SER A 312 -13.54 -15.55 -29.94
C SER A 312 -14.80 -15.91 -30.75
N GLY A 313 -15.44 -14.91 -31.37
CA GLY A 313 -16.55 -15.10 -32.30
C GLY A 313 -17.93 -14.57 -31.88
N GLN A 314 -18.16 -14.22 -30.60
CA GLN A 314 -19.41 -13.56 -30.18
C GLN A 314 -19.22 -12.05 -30.01
N LYS A 315 -19.85 -11.26 -30.89
CA LYS A 315 -19.88 -9.80 -30.77
C LYS A 315 -20.95 -9.38 -29.77
N THR A 316 -20.56 -9.06 -28.54
CA THR A 316 -21.43 -8.41 -27.56
C THR A 316 -21.79 -7.00 -28.07
N LYS A 317 -23.08 -6.67 -28.15
CA LYS A 317 -23.50 -5.31 -28.56
C LYS A 317 -23.14 -4.32 -27.45
N PHE A 318 -22.46 -3.23 -27.80
CA PHE A 318 -21.95 -2.24 -26.85
C PHE A 318 -23.06 -1.60 -25.98
N LEU A 319 -24.13 -1.11 -26.61
CA LEU A 319 -25.16 -0.34 -25.90
C LEU A 319 -25.94 -1.17 -24.85
N PRO A 320 -26.42 -2.41 -25.14
CA PRO A 320 -27.01 -3.27 -24.13
C PRO A 320 -26.07 -3.62 -22.96
N LEU A 321 -24.76 -3.75 -23.24
CA LEU A 321 -23.77 -4.01 -22.19
C LEU A 321 -23.63 -2.81 -21.24
N VAL A 322 -23.51 -1.60 -21.80
CA VAL A 322 -23.46 -0.36 -21.01
C VAL A 322 -24.69 -0.25 -20.10
N GLN A 323 -25.90 -0.50 -20.64
CA GLN A 323 -27.13 -0.46 -19.85
C GLN A 323 -27.12 -1.47 -18.70
N THR A 324 -26.63 -2.69 -18.95
CA THR A 324 -26.48 -3.72 -17.92
C THR A 324 -25.56 -3.27 -16.80
N TYR A 325 -24.39 -2.73 -17.14
CA TYR A 325 -23.41 -2.27 -16.15
C TYR A 325 -23.89 -1.04 -15.37
N VAL A 326 -24.51 -0.07 -16.05
CA VAL A 326 -25.14 1.08 -15.37
C VAL A 326 -26.18 0.61 -14.36
N ARG A 327 -27.05 -0.33 -14.73
CA ARG A 327 -28.06 -0.87 -13.80
C ARG A 327 -27.44 -1.64 -12.65
N ARG A 328 -26.41 -2.46 -12.92
CA ARG A 328 -25.71 -3.28 -11.92
C ARG A 328 -25.04 -2.42 -10.85
N TYR A 329 -24.39 -1.32 -11.25
CA TYR A 329 -23.61 -0.47 -10.35
C TYR A 329 -24.32 0.83 -9.92
N ALA A 330 -25.57 1.05 -10.34
CA ALA A 330 -26.33 2.27 -10.10
C ALA A 330 -26.34 2.70 -8.62
N ILE A 331 -26.64 1.77 -7.71
CA ILE A 331 -26.71 2.05 -6.27
C ILE A 331 -25.36 2.56 -5.76
N ASN A 332 -24.26 1.91 -6.15
CA ASN A 332 -22.92 2.33 -5.72
C ASN A 332 -22.57 3.72 -6.28
N VAL A 333 -22.87 4.00 -7.55
CA VAL A 333 -22.65 5.32 -8.14
C VAL A 333 -23.48 6.41 -7.46
N ILE A 334 -24.75 6.12 -7.11
CA ILE A 334 -25.61 7.04 -6.35
C ILE A 334 -25.02 7.31 -4.96
N LEU A 335 -24.51 6.28 -4.27
CA LEU A 335 -23.85 6.45 -2.98
C LEU A 335 -22.59 7.31 -3.08
N LEU A 336 -21.77 7.11 -4.11
CA LEU A 336 -20.59 7.95 -4.37
C LEU A 336 -20.99 9.42 -4.60
N GLY A 337 -22.00 9.66 -5.43
CA GLY A 337 -22.55 11.01 -5.66
C GLY A 337 -23.07 11.65 -4.37
N THR A 338 -23.76 10.87 -3.54
CA THR A 338 -24.23 11.30 -2.22
C THR A 338 -23.07 11.65 -1.29
N GLY A 339 -22.01 10.82 -1.26
CA GLY A 339 -20.79 11.09 -0.50
C GLY A 339 -20.14 12.41 -0.91
N LEU A 340 -20.01 12.69 -2.22
CA LEU A 340 -19.47 13.96 -2.73
C LEU A 340 -20.31 15.17 -2.29
N ILE A 341 -21.63 15.06 -2.34
CA ILE A 341 -22.56 16.12 -1.89
C ILE A 341 -22.36 16.35 -0.39
N VAL A 342 -22.34 15.29 0.43
CA VAL A 342 -22.12 15.39 1.87
C VAL A 342 -20.76 16.04 2.18
N THR A 343 -19.70 15.64 1.49
CA THR A 343 -18.38 16.26 1.62
C THR A 343 -18.42 17.75 1.30
N TYR A 344 -19.10 18.16 0.23
CA TYR A 344 -19.27 19.58 -0.09
C TYR A 344 -20.04 20.33 1.01
N LEU A 345 -21.12 19.76 1.53
CA LEU A 345 -21.93 20.40 2.58
C LEU A 345 -21.14 20.59 3.88
N ILE A 346 -20.36 19.59 4.30
CA ILE A 346 -19.56 19.61 5.54
C ILE A 346 -18.37 20.56 5.40
N PHE A 347 -17.58 20.44 4.33
CA PHE A 347 -16.29 21.12 4.21
C PHE A 347 -16.33 22.39 3.35
N GLY A 348 -17.43 22.67 2.64
CA GLY A 348 -17.54 23.77 1.68
C GLY A 348 -16.78 23.55 0.35
N ASN A 349 -16.00 22.48 0.25
CA ASN A 349 -15.33 22.05 -0.97
C ASN A 349 -15.18 20.53 -1.00
N VAL A 350 -15.24 19.96 -2.19
CA VAL A 350 -14.98 18.52 -2.41
C VAL A 350 -13.49 18.22 -2.30
N LEU A 351 -12.65 19.08 -2.89
CA LEU A 351 -11.21 18.94 -2.86
C LEU A 351 -10.63 19.63 -1.63
N SER A 352 -9.67 18.98 -0.96
CA SER A 352 -9.02 19.57 0.20
C SER A 352 -8.21 20.83 -0.20
N PRO A 353 -8.25 21.92 0.59
CA PRO A 353 -7.45 23.11 0.33
C PRO A 353 -5.95 22.81 0.25
N GLY A 354 -5.46 21.88 1.08
CA GLY A 354 -4.07 21.42 1.06
C GLY A 354 -3.67 20.83 -0.28
N MET A 355 -4.54 20.05 -0.94
CA MET A 355 -4.26 19.51 -2.27
C MET A 355 -4.15 20.64 -3.33
N LYS A 356 -5.02 21.66 -3.26
CA LYS A 356 -4.98 22.80 -4.19
C LYS A 356 -3.72 23.65 -4.01
N ILE A 357 -3.38 23.96 -2.77
CA ILE A 357 -2.16 24.72 -2.44
C ILE A 357 -0.94 23.93 -2.92
N TYR A 358 -0.88 22.64 -2.60
CA TYR A 358 0.22 21.78 -3.03
C TYR A 358 0.40 21.72 -4.55
N GLN A 359 -0.71 21.54 -5.29
CA GLN A 359 -0.70 21.55 -6.76
C GLN A 359 -0.25 22.90 -7.32
N SER A 360 -0.72 24.00 -6.74
CA SER A 360 -0.35 25.36 -7.17
C SER A 360 1.14 25.67 -7.01
N LEU A 361 1.76 25.08 -5.97
CA LEU A 361 3.17 25.27 -5.68
C LEU A 361 4.07 24.41 -6.57
N LYS A 362 3.51 23.44 -7.31
CA LYS A 362 4.24 22.44 -8.11
C LYS A 362 5.35 21.71 -7.33
N ILE A 363 5.31 21.74 -6.01
CA ILE A 363 6.28 21.08 -5.14
C ILE A 363 6.02 19.59 -5.24
N GLY A 364 7.08 18.79 -5.45
CA GLY A 364 6.93 17.34 -5.62
C GLY A 364 6.05 16.99 -6.82
N PHE A 365 6.34 17.59 -7.98
CA PHE A 365 6.00 17.06 -9.30
C PHE A 365 7.27 16.84 -10.11
N MET A 366 8.10 15.91 -9.63
CA MET A 366 9.34 15.52 -10.29
C MET A 366 9.06 14.49 -11.38
N ARG A 367 9.82 14.56 -12.47
CA ARG A 367 9.76 13.56 -13.54
C ARG A 367 10.22 12.20 -12.98
N VAL A 368 9.48 11.14 -13.31
CA VAL A 368 9.93 9.76 -13.02
C VAL A 368 11.19 9.51 -13.85
N ALA A 369 12.30 9.17 -13.19
CA ALA A 369 13.55 8.86 -13.87
C ALA A 369 13.34 7.63 -14.79
N PRO A 370 13.95 7.58 -15.98
CA PRO A 370 13.82 6.42 -16.88
C PRO A 370 14.28 5.09 -16.26
N THR A 371 15.18 5.12 -15.28
CA THR A 371 15.67 3.93 -14.56
C THR A 371 14.85 3.59 -13.32
N SER A 372 13.89 4.43 -12.93
CA SER A 372 13.12 4.29 -11.70
C SER A 372 12.45 2.92 -11.55
N PHE A 373 12.45 2.37 -10.33
CA PHE A 373 11.75 1.13 -10.01
C PHE A 373 10.24 1.22 -10.30
N PHE A 374 9.69 2.43 -10.35
CA PHE A 374 8.32 2.71 -10.74
C PHE A 374 7.89 2.01 -12.04
N TRP A 375 8.78 1.92 -13.04
CA TRP A 375 8.45 1.32 -14.34
C TRP A 375 8.20 -0.19 -14.25
N TYR A 376 8.85 -0.90 -13.32
CA TYR A 376 8.58 -2.33 -13.09
C TYR A 376 7.18 -2.56 -12.53
N ILE A 377 6.65 -1.61 -11.75
CA ILE A 377 5.29 -1.69 -11.21
C ILE A 377 4.26 -1.62 -12.33
N ILE A 378 4.47 -0.74 -13.32
CA ILE A 378 3.65 -0.70 -14.53
C ILE A 378 3.71 -2.04 -15.27
N GLY A 379 4.91 -2.64 -15.36
CA GLY A 379 5.10 -3.98 -15.90
C GLY A 379 4.26 -5.04 -15.16
N ILE A 380 4.29 -5.04 -13.82
CA ILE A 380 3.50 -5.98 -12.99
C ILE A 380 2.00 -5.81 -13.25
N ILE A 381 1.49 -4.57 -13.30
CA ILE A 381 0.07 -4.30 -13.59
C ILE A 381 -0.30 -4.84 -14.97
N ALA A 382 0.49 -4.53 -15.99
CA ALA A 382 0.25 -4.98 -17.36
C ALA A 382 0.30 -6.52 -17.49
N LEU A 383 1.31 -7.16 -16.89
CA LEU A 383 1.44 -8.62 -16.89
C LEU A 383 0.28 -9.29 -16.17
N THR A 384 -0.18 -8.73 -15.05
CA THR A 384 -1.34 -9.26 -14.32
C THR A 384 -2.60 -9.17 -15.17
N GLY A 385 -2.86 -8.01 -15.78
CA GLY A 385 -4.02 -7.80 -16.65
C GLY A 385 -4.02 -8.70 -17.88
N ALA A 386 -2.89 -8.81 -18.58
CA ALA A 386 -2.74 -9.69 -19.74
C ALA A 386 -2.94 -11.17 -19.37
N THR A 387 -2.38 -11.60 -18.24
CA THR A 387 -2.51 -12.96 -17.72
C THR A 387 -3.96 -13.27 -17.32
N LEU A 388 -4.60 -12.34 -16.61
CA LEU A 388 -6.00 -12.48 -16.21
C LEU A 388 -6.94 -12.52 -17.42
N PHE A 389 -6.69 -11.68 -18.43
CA PHE A 389 -7.48 -11.67 -19.66
C PHE A 389 -7.33 -12.98 -20.44
N ARG A 390 -6.11 -13.52 -20.52
CA ARG A 390 -5.82 -14.81 -21.13
C ARG A 390 -6.56 -15.96 -20.43
N PHE A 391 -6.61 -15.94 -19.10
CA PHE A 391 -7.20 -17.01 -18.29
C PHE A 391 -8.60 -16.67 -17.77
N LYS A 392 -9.30 -15.72 -18.40
CA LYS A 392 -10.58 -15.19 -17.90
C LYS A 392 -11.71 -16.21 -17.83
N GLU A 393 -11.59 -17.30 -18.59
CA GLU A 393 -12.54 -18.43 -18.63
C GLU A 393 -12.20 -19.51 -17.60
N GLU A 394 -10.96 -19.53 -17.10
CA GLU A 394 -10.46 -20.50 -16.11
C GLU A 394 -10.63 -20.03 -14.66
N VAL A 395 -10.98 -18.76 -14.47
CA VAL A 395 -11.19 -18.14 -13.15
C VAL A 395 -12.65 -17.74 -12.94
N SER A 396 -13.10 -17.75 -11.68
CA SER A 396 -14.45 -17.30 -11.36
C SER A 396 -14.63 -15.81 -11.66
N LEU A 397 -15.86 -15.41 -11.97
CA LEU A 397 -16.23 -14.00 -12.16
C LEU A 397 -15.80 -13.14 -10.96
N GLN A 398 -16.05 -13.64 -9.74
CA GLN A 398 -15.68 -12.96 -8.50
C GLN A 398 -14.17 -12.72 -8.38
N TYR A 399 -13.34 -13.70 -8.77
CA TYR A 399 -11.87 -13.55 -8.80
C TYR A 399 -11.45 -12.51 -9.82
N ARG A 400 -11.99 -12.58 -11.03
CA ARG A 400 -11.69 -11.63 -12.09
C ARG A 400 -12.05 -10.20 -11.68
N GLU A 401 -13.23 -10.01 -11.12
CA GLU A 401 -13.71 -8.70 -10.66
C GLU A 401 -12.87 -8.15 -9.51
N ALA A 402 -12.52 -8.99 -8.53
CA ALA A 402 -11.67 -8.57 -7.42
C ALA A 402 -10.25 -8.19 -7.86
N VAL A 403 -9.66 -8.91 -8.81
CA VAL A 403 -8.33 -8.59 -9.35
C VAL A 403 -8.36 -7.31 -10.19
N PHE A 404 -9.38 -7.09 -11.03
CA PHE A 404 -9.50 -5.81 -11.75
C PHE A 404 -9.68 -4.63 -10.80
N LEU A 405 -10.46 -4.79 -9.72
CA LEU A 405 -10.60 -3.76 -8.70
C LEU A 405 -9.26 -3.50 -8.00
N LEU A 406 -8.52 -4.56 -7.63
CA LEU A 406 -7.19 -4.42 -7.04
C LEU A 406 -6.24 -3.68 -7.98
N MET A 407 -6.24 -4.01 -9.28
CA MET A 407 -5.43 -3.29 -10.28
C MET A 407 -5.74 -1.79 -10.30
N ALA A 408 -7.02 -1.41 -10.36
CA ALA A 408 -7.43 -0.01 -10.35
C ALA A 408 -7.05 0.71 -9.04
N LEU A 409 -7.21 0.03 -7.89
CA LEU A 409 -6.77 0.54 -6.60
C LEU A 409 -5.24 0.73 -6.56
N THR A 410 -4.46 -0.19 -7.12
CA THR A 410 -3.00 -0.07 -7.22
C THR A 410 -2.60 1.15 -8.06
N ILE A 411 -3.21 1.31 -9.23
CA ILE A 411 -2.97 2.47 -10.12
C ILE A 411 -3.24 3.78 -9.36
N CYS A 412 -4.37 3.89 -8.69
CA CYS A 412 -4.74 5.10 -7.94
C CYS A 412 -3.81 5.37 -6.73
N ASN A 413 -3.36 4.33 -6.02
CA ASN A 413 -2.38 4.51 -4.93
C ASN A 413 -1.03 5.01 -5.47
N LEU A 414 -0.61 4.60 -6.67
CA LEU A 414 0.59 5.12 -7.32
C LEU A 414 0.44 6.60 -7.71
N PHE A 415 -0.75 7.01 -8.18
CA PHE A 415 -1.03 8.41 -8.53
C PHE A 415 -0.88 9.38 -7.34
N TYR A 416 -1.15 8.93 -6.11
CA TYR A 416 -0.99 9.79 -4.94
C TYR A 416 0.46 10.24 -4.71
N PHE A 417 1.44 9.44 -5.14
CA PHE A 417 2.87 9.79 -5.04
C PHE A 417 3.51 10.13 -6.39
N LEU A 418 2.77 10.08 -7.50
CA LEU A 418 3.25 10.56 -8.80
C LEU A 418 3.56 12.06 -8.72
N GLY A 419 4.85 12.33 -8.53
CA GLY A 419 5.47 13.64 -8.46
C GLY A 419 6.37 13.81 -7.23
N ARG A 420 6.08 13.11 -6.14
CA ARG A 420 6.79 13.22 -4.86
C ARG A 420 7.94 12.22 -4.86
N SER A 421 9.20 12.68 -4.91
CA SER A 421 10.45 11.86 -4.93
C SER A 421 10.18 10.37 -4.96
N HIS A 422 10.02 9.84 -6.17
CA HIS A 422 9.26 8.60 -6.37
C HIS A 422 9.86 7.44 -5.59
N GLU A 423 11.18 7.37 -5.53
CA GLU A 423 11.87 6.26 -4.88
C GLU A 423 11.54 6.19 -3.38
N HIS A 424 11.96 7.15 -2.52
CA HIS A 424 11.75 7.02 -1.07
C HIS A 424 10.29 6.79 -0.61
N ASN A 425 9.29 7.11 -1.45
CA ASN A 425 7.87 6.89 -1.16
C ASN A 425 7.30 5.59 -1.73
N LEU A 426 7.99 4.89 -2.62
CA LEU A 426 7.50 3.63 -3.16
C LEU A 426 7.21 2.58 -2.08
N PRO A 427 8.07 2.38 -1.06
CA PRO A 427 7.75 1.38 -0.04
C PRO A 427 6.49 1.78 0.76
N ASN A 428 6.15 3.07 0.87
CA ASN A 428 4.95 3.57 1.56
C ASN A 428 3.66 3.20 0.84
N THR A 429 3.70 2.90 -0.45
CA THR A 429 2.52 2.51 -1.26
C THR A 429 2.65 1.17 -1.94
N SER A 430 3.69 0.42 -1.57
CA SER A 430 4.01 -0.88 -2.16
C SER A 430 3.03 -1.99 -1.75
N GLY A 431 2.20 -1.80 -0.72
CA GLY A 431 1.22 -2.80 -0.27
C GLY A 431 0.38 -3.42 -1.38
N PRO A 432 -0.45 -2.65 -2.09
CA PRO A 432 -1.29 -3.16 -3.17
C PRO A 432 -0.45 -3.69 -4.36
N VAL A 433 0.75 -3.15 -4.58
CA VAL A 433 1.70 -3.65 -5.60
C VAL A 433 2.17 -5.07 -5.26
N PHE A 434 2.58 -5.33 -4.02
CA PHE A 434 2.98 -6.66 -3.59
C PHE A 434 1.83 -7.65 -3.66
N VAL A 435 0.62 -7.25 -3.26
CA VAL A 435 -0.56 -8.12 -3.41
C VAL A 435 -0.78 -8.45 -4.88
N LEU A 436 -0.69 -7.46 -5.78
CA LEU A 436 -0.87 -7.67 -7.21
C LEU A 436 0.21 -8.56 -7.84
N LEU A 437 1.47 -8.40 -7.42
CA LEU A 437 2.56 -9.29 -7.83
C LEU A 437 2.28 -10.74 -7.44
N PHE A 438 1.79 -10.98 -6.22
CA PHE A 438 1.46 -12.33 -5.76
C PHE A 438 0.19 -12.89 -6.42
N VAL A 439 -0.78 -12.05 -6.80
CA VAL A 439 -1.90 -12.44 -7.67
C VAL A 439 -1.38 -12.93 -9.02
N TRP A 440 -0.44 -12.21 -9.63
CA TRP A 440 0.15 -12.64 -10.90
C TRP A 440 0.87 -13.99 -10.77
N ILE A 441 1.62 -14.21 -9.69
CA ILE A 441 2.25 -15.50 -9.39
C ILE A 441 1.19 -16.61 -9.22
N ASP A 442 0.10 -16.36 -8.49
CA ASP A 442 -1.01 -17.32 -8.31
C ASP A 442 -1.66 -17.69 -9.64
N LEU A 443 -1.89 -16.71 -10.53
CA LEU A 443 -2.39 -16.93 -11.88
C LEU A 443 -1.47 -17.82 -12.73
N LEU A 444 -0.14 -17.60 -12.64
CA LEU A 444 0.83 -18.46 -13.32
C LEU A 444 0.87 -19.88 -12.74
N TRP A 445 0.58 -20.04 -11.46
CA TRP A 445 0.53 -21.33 -10.78
C TRP A 445 -0.69 -22.16 -11.19
N ARG A 446 -1.87 -21.52 -11.33
CA ARG A 446 -3.13 -22.16 -11.77
C ARG A 446 -2.97 -22.96 -13.06
N LYS A 447 -2.14 -22.46 -13.99
CA LYS A 447 -1.81 -23.15 -15.25
C LYS A 447 -1.24 -24.57 -15.06
N LYS A 448 -0.53 -24.84 -13.95
CA LYS A 448 0.13 -26.13 -13.71
C LYS A 448 -0.77 -27.16 -13.04
N CYS A 449 -1.87 -26.74 -12.40
CA CYS A 449 -2.79 -27.59 -11.66
C CYS A 449 -4.24 -27.15 -11.93
N PRO A 450 -4.88 -27.66 -13.00
CA PRO A 450 -6.30 -27.38 -13.24
C PRO A 450 -7.12 -27.80 -12.01
N TYR A 451 -8.06 -26.95 -11.63
CA TYR A 451 -8.91 -27.13 -10.45
C TYR A 451 -9.79 -28.37 -10.63
N ASP A 452 -9.44 -29.47 -9.95
CA ASP A 452 -10.34 -30.61 -9.72
C ASP A 452 -10.80 -30.56 -8.26
N PRO A 453 -12.10 -30.31 -7.98
CA PRO A 453 -12.62 -30.23 -6.62
C PRO A 453 -12.55 -31.58 -5.86
N SER A 454 -12.19 -32.69 -6.53
CA SER A 454 -12.02 -34.01 -5.93
C SER A 454 -10.55 -34.37 -5.61
N VAL A 455 -9.60 -33.53 -6.00
CA VAL A 455 -8.16 -33.81 -5.82
C VAL A 455 -7.53 -32.68 -5.02
N GLU A 456 -7.20 -32.94 -3.75
CA GLU A 456 -6.15 -32.17 -3.09
C GLU A 456 -4.90 -32.29 -3.96
N CYS A 457 -4.45 -31.18 -4.55
CA CYS A 457 -3.13 -31.11 -5.18
C CYS A 457 -2.06 -31.32 -4.09
N SER A 458 -1.83 -32.57 -3.71
CA SER A 458 -0.58 -33.01 -3.13
C SER A 458 0.46 -32.91 -4.23
N ILE A 459 1.10 -31.75 -4.33
CA ILE A 459 2.41 -31.69 -4.95
C ILE A 459 3.28 -32.56 -4.04
N GLY A 460 3.47 -33.82 -4.46
CA GLY A 460 4.60 -34.61 -4.01
C GLY A 460 5.83 -33.78 -4.30
N TYR A 461 6.42 -33.22 -3.25
CA TYR A 461 7.78 -32.72 -3.33
C TYR A 461 8.67 -33.94 -3.63
N PRO A 462 9.46 -33.95 -4.72
CA PRO A 462 10.61 -34.84 -4.79
C PRO A 462 11.63 -34.49 -3.69
#